data_AF-A0A1F9DBG7-F1
#
_entry.id   AF-A0A1F9DBG7-F1
#
_cell.length_a   1.000
_cell.length_b   1.000
_cell.length_c   1.000
_cell.angle_alpha   90.00
_cell.angle_beta   90.00
_cell.angle_gamma   90.00
#
_symmetry.space_group_name_H-M   'P 1'
#
loop_
_entity.id
_entity.type
_entity.pdbx_description
1 polymer ?
#
loop_
_entity_poly.entity_id
_entity_poly.type
_entity_poly.pdbx_seq_one_letter_code
_entity_poly.pdbx_strand_id
1 'polypeptide(L)'
;MEGEIARGENLQEFTVKYYEDQLIKGIENFHPGGVDYTEKLAREVDVRQGTRILDVASGSGETVLYLAMKFKAEVVGFDLSEKMLAHAAERAKNLGLSHLVSFRKGDVHKMPFQKGSFDAAISEYIASNTHDLIWC
;
A
#
# COMPACT_ATOMS: atom_id res chain seq x y z
N MET A 1 -9.20 4.62 24.90
CA MET A 1 -10.60 4.87 24.50
C MET A 1 -10.77 4.14 23.18
N GLU A 2 -11.22 2.90 23.26
CA GLU A 2 -11.44 2.02 22.11
C GLU A 2 -12.56 2.62 21.26
N GLY A 3 -12.33 2.78 19.96
CA GLY A 3 -13.27 3.43 19.06
C GLY A 3 -14.51 2.57 18.87
N GLU A 4 -15.63 2.98 19.44
CA GLU A 4 -16.94 2.43 19.08
C GLU A 4 -17.25 2.79 17.63
N ILE A 5 -17.51 1.78 16.81
CA ILE A 5 -18.05 1.94 15.45
C ILE A 5 -19.45 2.56 15.61
N ALA A 6 -19.66 3.77 15.11
CA ALA A 6 -20.98 4.39 15.13
C ALA A 6 -21.97 3.52 14.34
N ARG A 7 -23.19 3.32 14.88
CA ARG A 7 -24.21 2.50 14.21
C ARG A 7 -24.50 3.07 12.80
N GLY A 8 -24.03 2.38 11.77
CA GLY A 8 -24.27 2.72 10.36
C GLY A 8 -23.02 2.94 9.51
N GLU A 9 -21.81 3.02 10.10
CA GLU A 9 -20.56 3.14 9.33
C GLU A 9 -20.12 1.77 8.80
N ASN A 10 -19.78 1.70 7.51
CA ASN A 10 -19.14 0.52 6.92
C ASN A 10 -17.74 0.36 7.55
N LEU A 11 -17.35 -0.87 7.92
CA LEU A 11 -16.04 -1.18 8.49
C LEU A 11 -14.89 -0.61 7.63
N GLN A 12 -14.99 -0.64 6.30
CA GLN A 12 -13.98 -0.05 5.41
C GLN A 12 -13.84 1.46 5.59
N GLU A 13 -14.95 2.19 5.71
CA GLU A 13 -14.95 3.64 5.87
C GLU A 13 -14.39 4.04 7.23
N PHE A 14 -14.80 3.31 8.29
CA PHE A 14 -14.24 3.48 9.63
C PHE A 14 -12.72 3.23 9.64
N THR A 15 -12.27 2.14 9.00
CA THR A 15 -10.85 1.81 8.88
C THR A 15 -10.08 2.91 8.14
N VAL A 16 -10.56 3.37 6.98
CA VAL A 16 -9.93 4.47 6.23
C VAL A 16 -9.80 5.71 7.11
N LYS A 17 -10.88 6.14 7.76
CA LYS A 17 -10.87 7.31 8.64
C LYS A 17 -9.87 7.15 9.78
N TYR A 18 -9.83 5.98 10.41
CA TYR A 18 -8.89 5.70 11.49
C TYR A 18 -7.44 5.90 11.04
N TYR A 19 -7.04 5.32 9.91
CA TYR A 19 -5.67 5.45 9.40
C TYR A 19 -5.36 6.87 8.92
N GLU A 20 -6.30 7.55 8.26
CA GLU A 20 -6.14 8.95 7.90
C GLU A 20 -5.95 9.85 9.11
N ASP A 21 -6.65 9.58 10.22
CA ASP A 21 -6.48 10.30 11.49
C ASP A 21 -5.11 10.03 12.12
N GLN A 22 -4.55 8.82 11.97
CA GLN A 22 -3.17 8.53 12.40
C GLN A 22 -2.13 9.24 11.54
N LEU A 23 -2.35 9.33 10.22
CA LEU A 23 -1.48 10.08 9.32
C LEU A 23 -1.43 11.57 9.71
N ILE A 24 -2.57 12.18 10.04
CA ILE A 24 -2.60 13.57 10.54
C ILE A 24 -1.74 13.73 11.81
N LYS A 25 -1.68 12.70 12.66
CA LYS A 25 -0.87 12.68 13.87
C LYS A 25 0.62 12.40 13.60
N GLY A 26 1.03 12.25 12.35
CA GLY A 26 2.40 11.99 11.93
C GLY A 26 2.83 10.53 12.03
N ILE A 27 1.89 9.60 12.18
CA ILE A 27 2.19 8.17 12.10
C ILE A 27 2.11 7.78 10.63
N GLU A 28 3.24 7.45 10.03
CA GLU A 28 3.34 7.13 8.59
C GLU A 28 3.53 5.63 8.34
N ASN A 29 4.10 4.87 9.30
CA ASN A 29 4.28 3.44 9.16
C ASN A 29 3.20 2.67 9.93
N PHE A 30 2.46 1.82 9.22
CA PHE A 30 1.32 1.07 9.75
C PHE A 30 1.55 -0.45 9.82
N HIS A 31 2.64 -0.97 9.24
CA HIS A 31 2.94 -2.40 9.26
C HIS A 31 4.03 -2.69 10.31
N PRO A 32 3.82 -3.65 11.23
CA PRO A 32 4.72 -3.87 12.36
C PRO A 32 6.06 -4.52 11.98
N GLY A 33 6.17 -5.06 10.75
CA GLY A 33 7.37 -5.73 10.26
C GLY A 33 8.49 -4.79 9.80
N GLY A 34 8.18 -3.51 9.57
CA GLY A 34 9.14 -2.53 9.05
C GLY A 34 9.79 -2.94 7.72
N VAL A 35 10.81 -2.19 7.33
CA VAL A 35 11.52 -2.38 6.05
C VAL A 35 12.26 -3.72 5.96
N ASP A 36 12.61 -4.34 7.09
CA ASP A 36 13.27 -5.65 7.11
C ASP A 36 12.33 -6.76 6.61
N TYR A 37 11.04 -6.68 6.96
CA TYR A 37 10.04 -7.60 6.44
C TYR A 37 9.79 -7.37 4.95
N THR A 38 9.72 -6.11 4.53
CA THR A 38 9.63 -5.76 3.10
C THR A 38 10.81 -6.31 2.31
N GLU A 39 12.04 -6.20 2.84
CA GLU A 39 13.22 -6.73 2.19
C GLU A 39 13.14 -8.26 2.04
N LYS A 40 12.66 -8.95 3.09
CA LYS A 40 12.48 -10.39 3.04
C LYS A 40 11.46 -10.81 1.98
N LEU A 41 10.28 -10.18 1.96
CA LEU A 41 9.24 -10.45 0.96
C LEU A 41 9.74 -10.19 -0.46
N ALA A 42 10.41 -9.05 -0.67
CA ALA A 42 10.98 -8.69 -1.96
C ALA A 42 11.96 -9.75 -2.48
N ARG A 43 12.74 -10.37 -1.58
CA ARG A 43 13.66 -11.45 -1.95
C ARG A 43 12.96 -12.76 -2.25
N GLU A 44 11.90 -13.09 -1.52
CA GLU A 44 11.11 -14.31 -1.74
C GLU A 44 10.39 -14.29 -3.10
N VAL A 45 9.94 -13.13 -3.56
CA VAL A 45 9.32 -12.95 -4.88
C VAL A 45 10.30 -12.47 -5.95
N ASP A 46 11.61 -12.56 -5.68
CA ASP A 46 12.69 -12.29 -6.64
C ASP A 46 12.59 -10.92 -7.32
N VAL A 47 12.31 -9.87 -6.53
CA VAL A 47 12.25 -8.49 -7.01
C VAL A 47 13.63 -8.05 -7.53
N ARG A 48 13.62 -7.49 -8.74
CA ARG A 48 14.79 -6.98 -9.45
C ARG A 48 14.48 -5.60 -10.02
N GLN A 49 15.52 -4.98 -10.60
CA GLN A 49 15.33 -3.75 -11.36
C GLN A 49 14.35 -3.99 -12.52
N GLY A 50 13.34 -3.12 -12.63
CA GLY A 50 12.29 -3.19 -13.64
C GLY A 50 11.18 -4.21 -13.35
N THR A 51 11.21 -4.93 -12.22
CA THR A 51 10.07 -5.75 -11.80
C THR A 51 8.85 -4.85 -11.57
N ARG A 52 7.70 -5.23 -12.14
CA ARG A 52 6.43 -4.51 -11.99
C ARG A 52 5.64 -5.10 -10.83
N ILE A 53 5.40 -4.30 -9.79
CA ILE A 53 4.79 -4.75 -8.54
C ILE A 53 3.50 -3.98 -8.30
N LEU A 54 2.47 -4.70 -7.85
CA LEU A 54 1.28 -4.12 -7.24
C LEU A 54 1.39 -4.23 -5.72
N ASP A 55 1.39 -3.10 -5.01
CA ASP A 55 1.26 -3.08 -3.56
C ASP A 55 -0.20 -2.80 -3.19
N VAL A 56 -0.86 -3.77 -2.56
CA VAL A 56 -2.29 -3.76 -2.25
C VAL A 56 -2.51 -3.28 -0.82
N ALA A 57 -3.39 -2.29 -0.67
CA ALA A 57 -3.57 -1.49 0.54
C ALA A 57 -2.26 -0.79 0.96
N SER A 58 -1.64 -0.10 0.00
CA SER A 58 -0.29 0.48 0.14
C SER A 58 -0.18 1.60 1.18
N GLY A 59 -1.30 2.12 1.69
CA GLY A 59 -1.31 3.21 2.67
C GLY A 59 -0.47 4.41 2.23
N SER A 60 0.35 4.91 3.16
CA SER A 60 1.29 6.05 2.97
C SER A 60 2.49 5.74 2.06
N GLY A 61 2.59 4.50 1.55
CA GLY A 61 3.55 4.11 0.52
C GLY A 61 4.94 3.71 1.02
N GLU A 62 5.14 3.35 2.30
CA GLU A 62 6.45 2.90 2.80
C GLU A 62 7.06 1.78 1.94
N THR A 63 6.32 0.69 1.75
CA THR A 63 6.71 -0.47 0.94
C THR A 63 6.95 -0.08 -0.51
N VAL A 64 6.03 0.68 -1.12
CA VAL A 64 6.14 1.21 -2.48
C VAL A 64 7.46 1.96 -2.70
N LEU A 65 7.77 2.91 -1.82
CA LEU A 65 8.95 3.76 -1.91
C LEU A 65 10.23 2.97 -1.64
N TYR A 66 10.20 2.06 -0.67
CA TYR A 66 11.32 1.19 -0.35
C TYR A 66 11.69 0.29 -1.55
N LEU A 67 10.71 -0.37 -2.16
CA LEU A 67 10.92 -1.25 -3.32
C LEU A 67 11.47 -0.47 -4.52
N ALA A 68 10.91 0.69 -4.82
CA ALA A 68 11.40 1.56 -5.89
C ALA A 68 12.84 2.06 -5.62
N MET A 69 13.14 2.51 -4.41
CA MET A 69 14.44 3.05 -4.06
C MET A 69 15.53 1.96 -4.02
N LYS A 70 15.25 0.83 -3.39
CA LYS A 70 16.24 -0.25 -3.14
C LYS A 70 16.44 -1.13 -4.36
N PHE A 71 15.35 -1.55 -5.01
CA PHE A 71 15.40 -2.52 -6.09
C PHE A 71 15.25 -1.89 -7.47
N LYS A 72 14.88 -0.60 -7.57
CA LYS A 72 14.52 0.05 -8.84
C LYS A 72 13.36 -0.67 -9.53
N ALA A 73 12.43 -1.18 -8.73
CA ALA A 73 11.19 -1.78 -9.20
C ALA A 73 10.20 -0.69 -9.64
N GLU A 74 9.32 -1.04 -10.58
CA GLU A 74 8.19 -0.20 -10.96
C GLU A 74 6.99 -0.60 -10.10
N VAL A 75 6.50 0.30 -9.24
CA VAL A 75 5.53 -0.08 -8.20
C VAL A 75 4.26 0.75 -8.30
N VAL A 76 3.12 0.07 -8.31
CA VAL A 76 1.80 0.70 -8.21
C VAL A 76 1.26 0.48 -6.80
N GLY A 77 1.12 1.56 -6.04
CA GLY A 77 0.40 1.54 -4.77
C GLY A 77 -1.11 1.64 -5.01
N PHE A 78 -1.88 0.68 -4.51
CA PHE A 78 -3.33 0.65 -4.64
C PHE A 78 -3.99 0.67 -3.26
N ASP A 79 -4.79 1.70 -2.99
CA ASP A 79 -5.42 1.89 -1.68
C ASP A 79 -6.81 2.51 -1.80
N LEU A 80 -7.64 2.36 -0.77
CA LEU A 80 -8.98 2.93 -0.71
C LEU A 80 -8.94 4.43 -0.34
N SER A 81 -7.91 4.86 0.41
CA SER A 81 -7.74 6.24 0.88
C SER A 81 -7.03 7.12 -0.15
N GLU A 82 -7.76 8.09 -0.70
CA GLU A 82 -7.17 9.14 -1.56
C GLU A 82 -6.09 9.94 -0.83
N LYS A 83 -6.31 10.18 0.46
CA LYS A 83 -5.41 11.01 1.27
C LYS A 83 -4.06 10.34 1.52
N MET A 84 -4.08 9.03 1.80
CA MET A 84 -2.87 8.23 1.92
C MET A 84 -2.06 8.24 0.62
N LEU A 85 -2.74 8.00 -0.50
CA LEU A 85 -2.11 7.98 -1.82
C LEU A 85 -1.55 9.35 -2.21
N ALA A 86 -2.25 10.45 -1.91
CA ALA A 86 -1.75 11.80 -2.16
C ALA A 86 -0.49 12.10 -1.35
N HIS A 87 -0.47 11.71 -0.07
CA HIS A 87 0.71 11.83 0.78
C HIS A 87 1.89 10.98 0.25
N ALA A 88 1.63 9.73 -0.11
CA ALA A 88 2.63 8.83 -0.69
C ALA A 88 3.22 9.38 -2.01
N ALA A 89 2.37 9.96 -2.87
CA ALA A 89 2.78 10.58 -4.12
C ALA A 89 3.70 11.80 -3.89
N GLU A 90 3.39 12.63 -2.89
CA GLU A 90 4.24 13.78 -2.54
C GLU A 90 5.59 13.31 -1.97
N ARG A 91 5.60 12.25 -1.15
CA ARG A 91 6.85 11.62 -0.69
C ARG A 91 7.69 11.09 -1.85
N ALA A 92 7.06 10.39 -2.80
CA ALA A 92 7.72 9.90 -4.00
C ALA A 92 8.39 11.01 -4.79
N LYS A 93 7.68 12.14 -4.96
CA LYS A 93 8.20 13.33 -5.63
C LYS A 93 9.41 13.93 -4.90
N ASN A 94 9.32 14.08 -3.59
CA ASN A 94 10.40 14.64 -2.77
C ASN A 94 11.65 13.73 -2.76
N LEU A 95 11.47 12.41 -2.92
CA LEU A 95 12.55 11.45 -3.07
C LEU A 95 13.06 11.29 -4.52
N GLY A 96 12.45 11.98 -5.50
CA GLY A 96 12.80 11.84 -6.92
C GLY A 96 12.38 10.51 -7.56
N LEU A 97 11.48 9.76 -6.92
CA LEU A 97 11.04 8.42 -7.32
C LEU A 97 9.78 8.41 -8.19
N SER A 98 9.19 9.57 -8.53
CA SER A 98 7.95 9.66 -9.31
C SER A 98 7.98 8.98 -10.70
N HIS A 99 9.17 8.63 -11.20
CA HIS A 99 9.34 7.91 -12.46
C HIS A 99 9.25 6.38 -12.30
N LEU A 100 9.32 5.85 -11.09
CA LEU A 100 9.21 4.43 -10.76
C LEU A 100 7.92 4.05 -10.07
N VAL A 101 7.20 5.03 -9.49
CA VAL A 101 6.01 4.73 -8.68
C VAL A 101 4.78 5.48 -9.17
N SER A 102 3.63 4.84 -9.04
CA SER A 102 2.34 5.49 -9.21
C SER A 102 1.34 5.01 -8.17
N PHE A 103 0.31 5.83 -7.92
CA PHE A 103 -0.69 5.57 -6.90
C PHE A 103 -2.08 5.58 -7.53
N ARG A 104 -2.92 4.62 -7.13
CA ARG A 104 -4.24 4.39 -7.71
C ARG A 104 -5.25 4.11 -6.59
N LYS A 105 -6.29 4.93 -6.54
CA LYS A 105 -7.40 4.69 -5.64
C LYS A 105 -8.29 3.56 -6.14
N GLY A 106 -8.72 2.68 -5.25
CA GLY A 106 -9.82 1.77 -5.52
C GLY A 106 -10.09 0.75 -4.44
N ASP A 107 -11.13 -0.03 -4.66
CA ASP A 107 -11.50 -1.15 -3.81
C ASP A 107 -10.80 -2.42 -4.31
N VAL A 108 -10.10 -3.10 -3.41
CA VAL A 108 -9.40 -4.36 -3.65
C VAL A 108 -10.33 -5.49 -4.09
N HIS A 109 -11.63 -5.39 -3.83
CA HIS A 109 -12.64 -6.34 -4.32
C HIS A 109 -13.03 -6.08 -5.79
N LYS A 110 -12.59 -4.95 -6.36
CA LYS A 110 -12.90 -4.50 -7.73
C LYS A 110 -11.66 -3.95 -8.42
N MET A 111 -10.60 -4.75 -8.49
CA MET A 111 -9.33 -4.33 -9.07
C MET A 111 -9.45 -4.02 -10.57
N PRO A 112 -9.03 -2.81 -11.02
CA PRO A 112 -9.12 -2.40 -12.42
C PRO A 112 -7.90 -2.83 -13.25
N PHE A 113 -7.19 -3.89 -12.84
CA PHE A 113 -5.94 -4.32 -13.47
C PHE A 113 -6.18 -5.52 -14.38
N GLN A 114 -5.49 -5.54 -15.52
CA GLN A 114 -5.54 -6.68 -16.42
C GLN A 114 -4.70 -7.83 -15.86
N LYS A 115 -5.10 -9.07 -16.17
CA LYS A 115 -4.31 -10.24 -15.81
C LYS A 115 -2.92 -10.15 -16.45
N GLY A 116 -1.86 -10.39 -15.66
CA GLY A 116 -0.47 -10.32 -16.13
C GLY A 116 0.10 -8.90 -16.27
N SER A 117 -0.60 -7.87 -15.76
CA SER A 117 -0.05 -6.50 -15.70
C SER A 117 1.14 -6.36 -14.76
N PHE A 118 1.27 -7.25 -13.78
CA PHE A 118 2.32 -7.24 -12.76
C PHE A 118 3.04 -8.57 -12.72
N ASP A 119 4.32 -8.51 -12.33
CA ASP A 119 5.17 -9.68 -12.15
C ASP A 119 5.01 -10.25 -10.73
N ALA A 120 4.66 -9.40 -9.76
CA ALA A 120 4.31 -9.78 -8.39
C ALA A 120 3.24 -8.84 -7.78
N ALA A 121 2.53 -9.33 -6.77
CA ALA A 121 1.68 -8.53 -5.91
C ALA A 121 2.10 -8.74 -4.44
N ILE A 122 2.17 -7.65 -3.68
CA ILE A 122 2.54 -7.65 -2.25
C ILE A 122 1.42 -6.98 -1.47
N SER A 123 1.21 -7.43 -0.23
CA SER A 123 0.40 -6.73 0.76
C SER A 123 0.92 -7.07 2.15
N GLU A 124 1.40 -6.06 2.88
CA GLU A 124 2.10 -6.29 4.16
C GLU A 124 1.20 -6.09 5.37
N TYR A 125 0.08 -5.38 5.22
CA TYR A 125 -0.88 -5.17 6.29
C TYR A 125 -2.21 -4.62 5.76
N ILE A 126 -3.29 -5.39 5.89
CA ILE A 126 -4.66 -4.92 5.65
C ILE A 126 -5.43 -5.04 6.96
N ALA A 127 -5.86 -3.91 7.51
CA ALA A 127 -6.63 -3.88 8.75
C ALA A 127 -8.11 -4.26 8.58
N SER A 128 -8.63 -4.20 7.36
CA SER A 128 -9.96 -4.71 7.03
C SER A 128 -9.87 -6.19 6.66
N ASN A 129 -10.73 -7.03 7.25
CA ASN A 129 -10.80 -8.47 7.00
C ASN A 129 -11.06 -8.74 5.50
N THR A 130 -10.01 -8.87 4.70
CA THR A 130 -10.06 -9.33 3.31
C THR A 130 -9.71 -10.80 3.30
N HIS A 131 -10.63 -11.63 3.80
CA HIS A 131 -10.43 -13.10 3.88
C HIS A 131 -10.20 -13.75 2.49
N ASP A 132 -10.36 -13.01 1.39
CA ASP A 132 -10.39 -13.52 0.02
C ASP A 132 -9.21 -13.06 -0.88
N LEU A 133 -8.17 -12.39 -0.34
CA LEU A 133 -7.11 -11.77 -1.18
C LEU A 133 -5.74 -12.46 -1.17
N ILE A 134 -5.62 -13.70 -0.70
CA ILE A 134 -4.41 -14.51 -0.89
C ILE A 134 -4.52 -15.22 -2.24
N TRP A 135 -4.02 -14.60 -3.31
CA TRP A 135 -3.75 -15.31 -4.56
C TRP A 135 -2.28 -15.72 -4.58
N CYS A 136 -2.05 -17.03 -4.39
CA CYS A 136 -0.80 -17.69 -4.73
C CYS A 136 -0.56 -17.71 -6.24
#